data_AF-A0A7Y2AP96-F1
#
_entry.id   AF-A0A7Y2AP96-F1
#
_cell.length_a   1.000
_cell.length_b   1.000
_cell.length_c   1.000
_cell.angle_alpha   90.00
_cell.angle_beta   90.00
_cell.angle_gamma   90.00
#
_symmetry.space_group_name_H-M   'P 1'
#
loop_
_entity.id
_entity.type
_entity.pdbx_description
1 polymer ?
#
loop_
_entity_poly.entity_id
_entity_poly.type
_entity_poly.pdbx_seq_one_letter_code
_entity_poly.pdbx_strand_id
1 'polypeptide(L)'
;MNELQRRHFLAITAGSLGLSRLLDSLRPVSADEVQLKSGIARFSNDIEPLVQFLEETPRDTIIEETARRVQAGLSYRELLAALLLAGVRNVQPRPSVGFKFHAVLVVNSAHLASISGPPQDRWLPIFWAIDNFKSSQARDIREGNWTLSAVDEPNVPPPHRAAKQLRQSLDAWDEAGADVAVTSMVRNFGGNRIFNELAAYAARDFRSIGHKVIYLSNAQRTLDTIGWEYAEPVMRSVVYAMLNHRGQPNPSTSDLEADRPGRFNQELQTELKDPWQGKRPDDGAATDLVQTLHDCDPQAASKKVIELVNQGVALQSIWDGLFGAAGELLMRKPGIV
;
A
#
# COMPACT_ATOMS: atom_id res chain seq x y z
N MET A 1 -28.87 -12.79 -28.91
CA MET A 1 -30.14 -12.23 -28.40
C MET A 1 -30.31 -10.85 -28.98
N ASN A 2 -31.39 -10.60 -29.72
CA ASN A 2 -31.61 -9.35 -30.43
C ASN A 2 -31.91 -8.21 -29.44
N GLU A 3 -31.49 -6.97 -29.70
CA GLU A 3 -31.68 -5.83 -28.77
C GLU A 3 -33.13 -5.64 -28.30
N LEU A 4 -34.09 -5.90 -29.20
CA LEU A 4 -35.53 -5.86 -28.91
C LEU A 4 -35.95 -6.88 -27.84
N GLN A 5 -35.30 -8.05 -27.76
CA GLN A 5 -35.59 -9.07 -26.75
C GLN A 5 -35.05 -8.68 -25.36
N ARG A 6 -33.93 -7.95 -25.29
CA ARG A 6 -33.37 -7.46 -24.01
C ARG A 6 -34.24 -6.38 -23.38
N ARG A 7 -34.73 -5.42 -24.17
CA ARG A 7 -35.62 -4.36 -23.69
C ARG A 7 -36.95 -4.91 -23.19
N HIS A 8 -37.49 -5.92 -23.89
CA HIS A 8 -38.72 -6.58 -23.47
C HIS A 8 -38.54 -7.40 -22.19
N PHE A 9 -37.42 -8.12 -22.05
CA PHE A 9 -37.08 -8.86 -20.84
C PHE A 9 -36.93 -7.92 -19.63
N LEU A 10 -36.17 -6.83 -19.75
CA LEU A 10 -35.96 -5.87 -18.68
C LEU A 10 -37.25 -5.13 -18.28
N ALA A 11 -38.12 -4.79 -19.23
CA ALA A 11 -39.42 -4.19 -18.94
C ALA A 11 -40.35 -5.14 -18.18
N ILE A 12 -40.33 -6.44 -18.53
CA ILE A 12 -41.11 -7.47 -17.82
C ILE A 12 -40.56 -7.69 -16.40
N THR A 13 -39.24 -7.72 -16.22
CA THR A 13 -38.61 -7.88 -14.89
C THR A 13 -38.82 -6.66 -13.99
N ALA A 14 -38.76 -5.45 -14.54
CA ALA A 14 -39.03 -4.22 -13.79
C ALA A 14 -40.53 -4.07 -13.45
N GLY A 15 -41.41 -4.51 -14.36
CA GLY A 15 -42.86 -4.53 -14.16
C GLY A 15 -43.31 -5.53 -13.09
N SER A 16 -42.69 -6.72 -13.02
CA SER A 16 -43.01 -7.73 -12.00
C SER A 16 -42.50 -7.37 -10.60
N LEU A 17 -41.52 -6.47 -10.49
CA LEU A 17 -40.97 -5.98 -9.23
C LEU A 17 -41.55 -4.61 -8.78
N GLY A 18 -42.49 -4.03 -9.55
CA GLY A 18 -43.07 -2.72 -9.22
C GLY A 18 -42.09 -1.54 -9.34
N LEU A 19 -40.96 -1.73 -10.01
CA LEU A 19 -39.85 -0.76 -10.12
C LEU A 19 -39.97 0.21 -11.31
N SER A 20 -41.04 0.10 -12.12
CA SER A 20 -41.23 0.94 -13.30
C SER A 20 -41.24 2.45 -12.97
N ARG A 21 -41.92 2.84 -11.89
CA ARG A 21 -41.94 4.23 -11.42
C ARG A 21 -40.60 4.71 -10.83
N LEU A 22 -39.77 3.80 -10.34
CA LEU A 22 -38.43 4.13 -9.83
C LEU A 22 -37.51 4.48 -10.99
N LEU A 23 -37.56 3.72 -12.08
CA LEU A 23 -36.77 3.97 -13.30
C LEU A 23 -37.17 5.28 -13.99
N ASP A 24 -38.46 5.62 -14.02
CA ASP A 24 -38.94 6.91 -14.55
C ASP A 24 -38.54 8.12 -13.70
N SER A 25 -38.14 7.91 -12.43
CA SER A 25 -37.69 8.96 -11.52
C SER A 25 -36.17 9.19 -11.53
N LEU A 26 -35.41 8.31 -12.19
CA LEU A 26 -33.97 8.47 -12.35
C LEU A 26 -33.70 9.50 -13.46
N ARG A 27 -32.90 10.52 -13.14
CA ARG A 27 -32.44 11.48 -14.14
C ARG A 27 -31.72 10.73 -15.26
N PRO A 28 -31.96 11.05 -16.55
CA PRO A 28 -31.17 10.51 -17.64
C PRO A 28 -29.71 10.88 -17.42
N VAL A 29 -28.84 9.87 -17.34
CA VAL A 29 -27.38 10.07 -17.31
C VAL A 29 -27.00 10.77 -18.61
N SER A 30 -26.44 11.97 -18.51
CA SER A 30 -26.05 12.73 -19.70
C SER A 30 -24.78 12.12 -20.29
N ALA A 31 -24.62 12.16 -21.61
CA ALA A 31 -23.41 11.65 -22.27
C ALA A 31 -22.13 12.41 -21.83
N ASP A 32 -22.27 13.59 -21.22
CA ASP A 32 -21.16 14.38 -20.67
C ASP A 32 -20.70 13.85 -19.30
N GLU A 33 -21.56 13.15 -18.53
CA GLU A 33 -21.16 12.43 -17.31
C GLU A 33 -20.30 11.17 -17.63
N VAL A 34 -20.17 10.82 -18.92
CA VAL A 34 -19.45 9.64 -19.40
C VAL A 34 -18.10 10.00 -20.06
N GLN A 35 -17.83 11.29 -20.33
CA GLN A 35 -16.55 11.73 -20.87
C GLN A 35 -15.53 12.00 -19.74
N LEU A 36 -14.99 10.92 -19.18
CA LEU A 36 -13.86 10.97 -18.25
C LEU A 36 -12.54 10.74 -19.01
N LYS A 37 -11.47 11.45 -18.63
CA LYS A 37 -10.13 11.34 -19.23
C LYS A 37 -9.70 9.87 -19.28
N SER A 38 -9.48 9.34 -20.48
CA SER A 38 -8.93 8.00 -20.68
C SER A 38 -7.53 7.91 -20.07
N GLY A 39 -7.22 6.81 -19.39
CA GLY A 39 -5.86 6.48 -18.96
C GLY A 39 -5.52 6.57 -17.48
N ILE A 40 -6.47 6.88 -16.57
CA ILE A 40 -6.25 6.90 -15.10
C ILE A 40 -6.99 5.74 -14.41
N ALA A 41 -6.45 5.19 -13.32
CA ALA A 41 -7.10 4.17 -12.49
C ALA A 41 -8.45 4.65 -11.92
N ARG A 42 -9.51 3.84 -12.09
CA ARG A 42 -10.88 4.12 -11.63
C ARG A 42 -11.19 3.37 -10.34
N PHE A 43 -12.03 3.93 -9.46
CA PHE A 43 -12.53 3.24 -8.26
C PHE A 43 -14.01 2.86 -8.40
N SER A 44 -14.56 2.16 -7.40
CA SER A 44 -15.99 1.86 -7.37
C SER A 44 -16.81 3.15 -7.36
N ASN A 45 -17.99 3.12 -8.00
CA ASN A 45 -18.87 4.29 -8.14
C ASN A 45 -19.21 4.96 -6.81
N ASP A 46 -19.21 4.20 -5.72
CA ASP A 46 -19.60 4.69 -4.39
C ASP A 46 -18.50 5.53 -3.72
N ILE A 47 -17.22 5.18 -3.91
CA ILE A 47 -16.09 5.88 -3.25
C ILE A 47 -15.52 7.00 -4.12
N GLU A 48 -15.64 6.89 -5.45
CA GLU A 48 -15.06 7.83 -6.42
C GLU A 48 -15.40 9.30 -6.12
N PRO A 49 -16.66 9.68 -5.81
CA PRO A 49 -17.00 11.08 -5.50
C PRO A 49 -16.26 11.64 -4.28
N LEU A 50 -15.96 10.79 -3.29
CA LEU A 50 -15.22 11.21 -2.10
C LEU A 50 -13.72 11.35 -2.39
N VAL A 51 -13.17 10.50 -3.26
CA VAL A 51 -11.79 10.65 -3.72
C VAL A 51 -11.64 11.96 -4.49
N GLN A 52 -12.52 12.22 -5.46
CA GLN A 52 -12.52 13.47 -6.24
C GLN A 52 -12.66 14.69 -5.34
N PHE A 53 -13.52 14.62 -4.32
CA PHE A 53 -13.62 15.66 -3.30
C PHE A 53 -12.25 15.98 -2.65
N LEU A 54 -11.47 14.97 -2.25
CA LEU A 54 -10.12 15.20 -1.69
C LEU A 54 -9.15 15.75 -2.75
N GLU A 55 -9.23 15.26 -3.97
CA GLU A 55 -8.35 15.65 -5.08
C GLU A 55 -8.55 17.10 -5.50
N GLU A 56 -9.81 17.55 -5.60
CA GLU A 56 -10.20 18.81 -6.23
C GLU A 56 -10.38 19.95 -5.21
N THR A 57 -10.76 19.64 -3.96
CA THR A 57 -10.96 20.70 -2.96
C THR A 57 -9.63 21.39 -2.64
N PRO A 58 -9.57 22.73 -2.66
CA PRO A 58 -8.37 23.49 -2.30
C PRO A 58 -7.85 23.18 -0.89
N ARG A 59 -6.53 23.26 -0.71
CA ARG A 59 -5.87 22.92 0.56
C ARG A 59 -6.30 23.83 1.73
N ASP A 60 -6.58 25.09 1.45
CA ASP A 60 -7.01 26.09 2.43
C ASP A 60 -8.44 25.87 2.94
N THR A 61 -9.28 25.14 2.21
CA THR A 61 -10.68 24.87 2.59
C THR A 61 -10.96 23.41 2.92
N ILE A 62 -10.11 22.47 2.49
CA ILE A 62 -10.39 21.02 2.59
C ILE A 62 -10.73 20.55 4.00
N ILE A 63 -10.03 21.05 5.03
CA ILE A 63 -10.27 20.62 6.41
C ILE A 63 -11.68 20.99 6.86
N GLU A 64 -12.12 22.21 6.56
CA GLU A 64 -13.46 22.67 6.91
C GLU A 64 -14.54 21.90 6.13
N GLU A 65 -14.34 21.71 4.82
CA GLU A 65 -15.27 20.96 3.99
C GLU A 65 -15.37 19.48 4.41
N THR A 66 -14.26 18.86 4.78
CA THR A 66 -14.24 17.50 5.34
C THR A 66 -15.00 17.46 6.66
N ALA A 67 -14.78 18.43 7.56
CA ALA A 67 -15.49 18.50 8.84
C ALA A 67 -17.01 18.62 8.64
N ARG A 68 -17.48 19.44 7.68
CA ARG A 68 -18.91 19.54 7.36
C ARG A 68 -19.49 18.22 6.85
N ARG A 69 -18.76 17.47 6.01
CA ARG A 69 -19.19 16.14 5.54
C ARG A 69 -19.25 15.12 6.68
N VAL A 70 -18.28 15.12 7.58
CA VAL A 70 -18.27 14.27 8.78
C VAL A 70 -19.49 14.58 9.67
N GLN A 71 -19.79 15.86 9.90
CA GLN A 71 -20.99 16.28 10.63
C GLN A 71 -22.28 15.85 9.93
N ALA A 72 -22.28 15.80 8.59
CA ALA A 72 -23.39 15.32 7.77
C ALA A 72 -23.47 13.79 7.67
N GLY A 73 -22.60 13.04 8.36
CA GLY A 73 -22.66 11.58 8.46
C GLY A 73 -21.64 10.80 7.61
N LEU A 74 -20.64 11.46 7.02
CA LEU A 74 -19.54 10.76 6.34
C LEU A 74 -18.81 9.81 7.30
N SER A 75 -18.66 8.54 6.92
CA SER A 75 -17.99 7.55 7.74
C SER A 75 -16.49 7.79 7.82
N TYR A 76 -15.93 7.54 9.01
CA TYR A 76 -14.48 7.48 9.22
C TYR A 76 -13.79 6.52 8.24
N ARG A 77 -14.38 5.34 8.02
CA ARG A 77 -13.82 4.30 7.14
C ARG A 77 -13.83 4.75 5.68
N GLU A 78 -14.89 5.40 5.23
CA GLU A 78 -15.00 5.94 3.87
C GLU A 78 -13.97 7.05 3.63
N LEU A 79 -13.80 7.97 4.58
CA LEU A 79 -12.78 9.02 4.48
C LEU A 79 -11.36 8.45 4.47
N LEU A 80 -11.08 7.45 5.30
CA LEU A 80 -9.78 6.77 5.31
C LEU A 80 -9.49 6.05 3.98
N ALA A 81 -10.51 5.38 3.42
CA ALA A 81 -10.43 4.75 2.11
C ALA A 81 -10.14 5.77 1.02
N ALA A 82 -10.92 6.86 0.98
CA ALA A 82 -10.74 7.90 -0.02
C ALA A 82 -9.37 8.58 0.07
N LEU A 83 -8.86 8.81 1.28
CA LEU A 83 -7.53 9.39 1.50
C LEU A 83 -6.43 8.48 0.94
N LEU A 84 -6.47 7.18 1.24
CA LEU A 84 -5.51 6.23 0.68
C LEU A 84 -5.58 6.22 -0.86
N LEU A 85 -6.80 6.13 -1.39
CA LEU A 85 -7.08 6.03 -2.81
C LEU A 85 -6.66 7.28 -3.60
N ALA A 86 -6.93 8.47 -3.07
CA ALA A 86 -6.49 9.74 -3.65
C ALA A 86 -4.96 9.84 -3.64
N GLY A 87 -4.31 9.40 -2.55
CA GLY A 87 -2.86 9.35 -2.45
C GLY A 87 -2.23 8.41 -3.48
N VAL A 88 -2.68 7.16 -3.58
CA VAL A 88 -2.12 6.18 -4.53
C VAL A 88 -2.33 6.58 -5.99
N ARG A 89 -3.42 7.29 -6.29
CA ARG A 89 -3.72 7.75 -7.65
C ARG A 89 -2.85 8.94 -8.06
N ASN A 90 -2.56 9.88 -7.16
CA ASN A 90 -2.03 11.21 -7.54
C ASN A 90 -0.66 11.55 -6.98
N VAL A 91 -0.04 10.66 -6.20
CA VAL A 91 1.30 10.90 -5.63
C VAL A 91 2.23 9.79 -6.06
N GLN A 92 3.25 10.14 -6.84
CA GLN A 92 4.21 9.16 -7.33
C GLN A 92 5.12 8.66 -6.19
N PRO A 93 5.35 7.35 -6.02
CA PRO A 93 6.32 6.80 -5.07
C PRO A 93 7.79 6.96 -5.50
N ARG A 94 8.07 7.87 -6.45
CA ARG A 94 9.39 8.06 -7.08
C ARG A 94 9.73 9.55 -7.08
N PRO A 95 11.03 9.93 -7.13
CA PRO A 95 12.23 9.11 -7.35
C PRO A 95 12.67 8.26 -6.16
N SER A 96 12.15 8.50 -4.96
CA SER A 96 12.42 7.70 -3.76
C SER A 96 11.08 7.39 -3.09
N VAL A 97 10.92 6.15 -2.62
CA VAL A 97 9.72 5.76 -1.85
C VAL A 97 9.86 6.43 -0.49
N GLY A 98 9.14 7.53 -0.27
CA GLY A 98 9.35 8.43 0.88
C GLY A 98 9.05 9.88 0.48
N PHE A 99 9.47 10.86 1.29
CA PHE A 99 9.24 12.29 1.04
C PHE A 99 7.75 12.61 0.78
N LYS A 100 7.38 13.02 -0.45
CA LYS A 100 5.98 13.30 -0.82
C LYS A 100 5.10 12.06 -0.69
N PHE A 101 5.64 10.87 -0.89
CA PHE A 101 4.89 9.63 -0.80
C PHE A 101 4.50 9.27 0.65
N HIS A 102 5.00 9.99 1.66
CA HIS A 102 4.46 9.90 3.02
C HIS A 102 2.95 10.17 3.06
N ALA A 103 2.39 10.92 2.12
CA ALA A 103 0.94 11.07 1.98
C ALA A 103 0.18 9.74 1.92
N VAL A 104 0.81 8.67 1.40
CA VAL A 104 0.25 7.31 1.34
C VAL A 104 0.74 6.46 2.51
N LEU A 105 2.04 6.48 2.80
CA LEU A 105 2.66 5.61 3.81
C LEU A 105 2.11 5.83 5.23
N VAL A 106 1.71 7.06 5.55
CA VAL A 106 1.27 7.44 6.90
C VAL A 106 -0.20 7.13 7.16
N VAL A 107 -1.00 6.73 6.16
CA VAL A 107 -2.46 6.58 6.34
C VAL A 107 -2.80 5.62 7.48
N ASN A 108 -2.16 4.44 7.52
CA ASN A 108 -2.31 3.51 8.64
C ASN A 108 -1.83 4.09 9.97
N SER A 109 -0.72 4.84 9.96
CA SER A 109 -0.16 5.44 11.18
C SER A 109 -1.08 6.54 11.75
N ALA A 110 -1.67 7.35 10.87
CA ALA A 110 -2.69 8.33 11.22
C ALA A 110 -3.95 7.64 11.77
N HIS A 111 -4.35 6.51 11.19
CA HIS A 111 -5.42 5.69 11.74
C HIS A 111 -5.12 5.17 13.15
N LEU A 112 -3.93 4.61 13.37
CA LEU A 112 -3.51 4.12 14.69
C LEU A 112 -3.44 5.24 15.73
N ALA A 113 -2.89 6.40 15.36
CA ALA A 113 -2.85 7.59 16.22
C ALA A 113 -4.26 8.10 16.54
N SER A 114 -5.17 8.05 15.57
CA SER A 114 -6.57 8.41 15.75
C SER A 114 -7.26 7.49 16.76
N ILE A 115 -7.21 6.17 16.58
CA ILE A 115 -7.94 5.25 17.47
C ILE A 115 -7.31 5.10 18.86
N SER A 116 -6.00 5.34 18.98
CA SER A 116 -5.28 5.33 20.26
C SER A 116 -5.45 6.63 21.06
N GLY A 117 -5.90 7.70 20.40
CA GLY A 117 -6.12 9.01 21.01
C GLY A 117 -7.45 9.14 21.75
N PRO A 118 -7.59 10.19 22.59
CA PRO A 118 -8.86 10.54 23.21
C PRO A 118 -9.98 10.76 22.17
N PRO A 119 -11.24 10.39 22.46
CA PRO A 119 -12.36 10.51 21.52
C PRO A 119 -12.49 11.87 20.83
N GLN A 120 -12.24 12.95 21.56
CA GLN A 120 -12.33 14.33 21.05
C GLN A 120 -11.24 14.69 20.03
N ASP A 121 -10.12 13.96 20.02
CA ASP A 121 -8.94 14.27 19.22
C ASP A 121 -8.81 13.33 18.00
N ARG A 122 -9.67 12.32 17.86
CA ARG A 122 -9.54 11.25 16.86
C ARG A 122 -9.55 11.74 15.42
N TRP A 123 -10.13 12.90 15.14
CA TRP A 123 -10.12 13.47 13.80
C TRP A 123 -8.83 14.23 13.48
N LEU A 124 -8.07 14.68 14.48
CA LEU A 124 -6.87 15.48 14.27
C LEU A 124 -5.80 14.75 13.42
N PRO A 125 -5.46 13.47 13.67
CA PRO A 125 -4.51 12.76 12.83
C PRO A 125 -4.98 12.60 11.38
N ILE A 126 -6.29 12.47 11.16
CA ILE A 126 -6.87 12.33 9.82
C ILE A 126 -6.87 13.66 9.07
N PHE A 127 -7.21 14.76 9.73
CA PHE A 127 -7.09 16.10 9.14
C PHE A 127 -5.64 16.44 8.80
N TRP A 128 -4.69 16.09 9.69
CA TRP A 128 -3.27 16.22 9.38
C TRP A 128 -2.87 15.41 8.14
N ALA A 129 -3.34 14.16 8.02
CA ALA A 129 -3.03 13.31 6.88
C ALA A 129 -3.63 13.85 5.56
N ILE A 130 -4.82 14.44 5.61
CA ILE A 130 -5.46 15.12 4.47
C ILE A 130 -4.63 16.34 4.04
N ASP A 131 -4.23 17.21 4.98
CA ASP A 131 -3.38 18.36 4.68
C ASP A 131 -2.03 17.94 4.06
N ASN A 132 -1.41 16.89 4.64
CA ASN A 132 -0.18 16.30 4.12
C ASN A 132 -0.37 15.76 2.69
N PHE A 133 -1.49 15.09 2.40
CA PHE A 133 -1.85 14.68 1.04
C PHE A 133 -1.93 15.87 0.09
N LYS A 134 -2.60 16.98 0.46
CA LYS A 134 -2.68 18.17 -0.41
C LYS A 134 -1.32 18.80 -0.66
N SER A 135 -0.45 18.85 0.36
CA SER A 135 0.93 19.31 0.20
C SER A 135 1.71 18.45 -0.80
N SER A 136 1.62 17.13 -0.67
CA SER A 136 2.27 16.16 -1.56
C SER A 136 1.71 16.18 -2.97
N GLN A 137 0.39 16.29 -3.14
CA GLN A 137 -0.28 16.41 -4.43
C GLN A 137 0.18 17.68 -5.16
N ALA A 138 0.21 18.82 -4.48
CA ALA A 138 0.69 20.07 -5.05
C ALA A 138 2.17 19.98 -5.48
N ARG A 139 2.99 19.24 -4.73
CA ARG A 139 4.37 18.96 -5.11
C ARG A 139 4.46 18.04 -6.32
N ASP A 140 3.67 16.98 -6.37
CA ASP A 140 3.63 16.06 -7.51
C ASP A 140 3.25 16.79 -8.81
N ILE A 141 2.24 17.67 -8.75
CA ILE A 141 1.85 18.55 -9.87
C ILE A 141 3.05 19.34 -10.41
N ARG A 142 3.88 19.91 -9.53
CA ARG A 142 5.09 20.66 -9.93
C ARG A 142 6.21 19.77 -10.50
N GLU A 143 6.20 18.49 -10.16
CA GLU A 143 7.23 17.51 -10.56
C GLU A 143 6.82 16.66 -11.77
N GLY A 144 5.69 16.98 -12.42
CA GLY A 144 5.23 16.30 -13.64
C GLY A 144 3.79 15.82 -13.60
N ASN A 145 3.08 16.01 -12.47
CA ASN A 145 1.67 15.66 -12.29
C ASN A 145 1.38 14.21 -12.64
N TRP A 146 2.10 13.30 -11.99
CA TRP A 146 1.97 11.88 -12.23
C TRP A 146 0.63 11.37 -11.73
N THR A 147 0.05 10.43 -12.47
CA THR A 147 -1.11 9.66 -12.01
C THR A 147 -0.90 8.18 -12.26
N LEU A 148 -1.51 7.33 -11.40
CA LEU A 148 -1.54 5.90 -11.62
C LEU A 148 -2.36 5.60 -12.88
N SER A 149 -1.73 4.98 -13.86
CA SER A 149 -2.37 4.68 -15.14
C SER A 149 -3.48 3.65 -15.00
N ALA A 150 -4.39 3.63 -15.97
CA ALA A 150 -5.33 2.53 -16.15
C ALA A 150 -4.57 1.19 -16.30
N VAL A 151 -5.24 0.10 -15.94
CA VAL A 151 -4.72 -1.27 -16.14
C VAL A 151 -4.60 -1.54 -17.64
N ASP A 152 -3.51 -2.19 -18.04
CA ASP A 152 -3.36 -2.77 -19.37
C ASP A 152 -4.13 -4.10 -19.47
N GLU A 153 -5.46 -4.00 -19.58
CA GLU A 153 -6.40 -5.13 -19.51
C GLU A 153 -6.05 -6.31 -20.46
N PRO A 154 -5.64 -6.09 -21.73
CA PRO A 154 -5.27 -7.19 -22.63
C PRO A 154 -4.10 -8.06 -22.13
N ASN A 155 -3.24 -7.53 -21.27
CA ASN A 155 -2.04 -8.22 -20.79
C ASN A 155 -2.19 -8.80 -19.38
N VAL A 156 -3.37 -8.68 -18.75
CA VAL A 156 -3.66 -9.31 -17.46
C VAL A 156 -3.64 -10.83 -17.61
N PRO A 157 -2.71 -11.55 -16.94
CA PRO A 157 -2.59 -12.98 -17.12
C PRO A 157 -3.75 -13.75 -16.48
N PRO A 158 -4.05 -14.97 -16.97
CA PRO A 158 -5.05 -15.81 -16.32
C PRO A 158 -4.61 -16.20 -14.89
N PRO A 159 -5.57 -16.48 -13.97
CA PRO A 159 -5.28 -16.62 -12.54
C PRO A 159 -4.21 -17.68 -12.21
N HIS A 160 -4.20 -18.80 -12.94
CA HIS A 160 -3.25 -19.89 -12.75
C HIS A 160 -1.79 -19.51 -13.09
N ARG A 161 -1.54 -18.39 -13.78
CA ARG A 161 -0.20 -17.87 -14.10
C ARG A 161 0.18 -16.65 -13.25
N ALA A 162 -0.77 -16.00 -12.60
CA ALA A 162 -0.59 -14.71 -11.93
C ALA A 162 0.61 -14.68 -10.97
N ALA A 163 0.66 -15.60 -10.00
CA ALA A 163 1.73 -15.65 -9.01
C ALA A 163 3.11 -15.97 -9.61
N LYS A 164 3.17 -16.81 -10.65
CA LYS A 164 4.44 -17.13 -11.32
C LYS A 164 4.94 -15.91 -12.10
N GLN A 165 4.06 -15.26 -12.85
CA GLN A 165 4.42 -14.09 -13.64
C GLN A 165 4.78 -12.91 -12.74
N LEU A 166 4.06 -12.69 -11.63
CA LEU A 166 4.41 -11.64 -10.67
C LEU A 166 5.83 -11.80 -10.16
N ARG A 167 6.22 -13.00 -9.73
CA ARG A 167 7.59 -13.29 -9.28
C ARG A 167 8.62 -13.03 -10.38
N GLN A 168 8.38 -13.56 -11.58
CA GLN A 168 9.27 -13.35 -12.73
C GLN A 168 9.47 -11.87 -13.06
N SER A 169 8.38 -11.09 -13.06
CA SER A 169 8.46 -9.65 -13.32
C SER A 169 9.17 -8.90 -12.20
N LEU A 170 8.91 -9.26 -10.94
CA LEU A 170 9.60 -8.67 -9.79
C LEU A 170 11.11 -8.98 -9.84
N ASP A 171 11.50 -10.23 -10.12
CA ASP A 171 12.90 -10.67 -10.26
C ASP A 171 13.61 -9.91 -11.39
N ALA A 172 12.95 -9.74 -12.53
CA ALA A 172 13.48 -9.05 -13.71
C ALA A 172 13.45 -7.50 -13.60
N TRP A 173 12.82 -6.96 -12.56
CA TRP A 173 12.49 -5.54 -12.43
C TRP A 173 11.65 -5.00 -13.59
N ASP A 174 10.72 -5.83 -14.09
CA ASP A 174 9.75 -5.48 -15.14
C ASP A 174 8.49 -4.84 -14.54
N GLU A 175 8.42 -3.52 -14.62
CA GLU A 175 7.30 -2.73 -14.08
C GLU A 175 5.95 -3.07 -14.74
N ALA A 176 5.93 -3.16 -16.06
CA ALA A 176 4.70 -3.41 -16.80
C ALA A 176 4.20 -4.83 -16.56
N GLY A 177 5.10 -5.82 -16.61
CA GLY A 177 4.78 -7.20 -16.33
C GLY A 177 4.31 -7.42 -14.88
N ALA A 178 4.84 -6.66 -13.91
CA ALA A 178 4.43 -6.78 -12.52
C ALA A 178 3.07 -6.11 -12.25
N ASP A 179 2.77 -4.99 -12.90
CA ASP A 179 1.47 -4.29 -12.79
C ASP A 179 0.29 -5.17 -13.22
N VAL A 180 0.39 -5.82 -14.39
CA VAL A 180 -0.66 -6.70 -14.89
C VAL A 180 -0.77 -7.98 -14.08
N ALA A 181 0.34 -8.52 -13.59
CA ALA A 181 0.36 -9.74 -12.79
C ALA A 181 -0.22 -9.51 -11.38
N VAL A 182 0.10 -8.39 -10.73
CA VAL A 182 -0.49 -8.05 -9.42
C VAL A 182 -1.99 -7.75 -9.54
N THR A 183 -2.42 -7.16 -10.66
CA THR A 183 -3.84 -6.98 -10.96
C THR A 183 -4.58 -8.32 -11.00
N SER A 184 -4.04 -9.31 -11.73
CA SER A 184 -4.59 -10.68 -11.73
C SER A 184 -4.57 -11.31 -10.33
N MET A 185 -3.53 -11.05 -9.55
CA MET A 185 -3.44 -11.56 -8.17
C MET A 185 -4.56 -11.02 -7.28
N VAL A 186 -4.78 -9.70 -7.29
CA VAL A 186 -5.83 -9.05 -6.49
C VAL A 186 -7.23 -9.53 -6.86
N ARG A 187 -7.50 -9.71 -8.15
CA ARG A 187 -8.82 -10.12 -8.64
C ARG A 187 -9.19 -11.57 -8.28
N ASN A 188 -8.22 -12.42 -7.94
CA ASN A 188 -8.42 -13.88 -7.86
C ASN A 188 -7.95 -14.55 -6.56
N PHE A 189 -7.24 -13.84 -5.68
CA PHE A 189 -6.70 -14.42 -4.46
C PHE A 189 -6.94 -13.52 -3.24
N GLY A 190 -6.94 -14.13 -2.06
CA GLY A 190 -7.12 -13.40 -0.79
C GLY A 190 -5.88 -12.61 -0.37
N GLY A 191 -6.08 -11.57 0.44
CA GLY A 191 -5.04 -10.62 0.85
C GLY A 191 -3.79 -11.26 1.45
N ASN A 192 -3.95 -12.26 2.34
CA ASN A 192 -2.80 -12.98 2.92
C ASN A 192 -1.88 -13.61 1.88
N ARG A 193 -2.45 -14.15 0.78
CA ARG A 193 -1.64 -14.73 -0.29
C ARG A 193 -0.88 -13.66 -1.05
N ILE A 194 -1.52 -12.52 -1.32
CA ILE A 194 -0.89 -11.39 -2.01
C ILE A 194 0.24 -10.81 -1.15
N PHE A 195 -0.03 -10.59 0.14
CA PHE A 195 0.97 -10.11 1.10
C PHE A 195 2.18 -11.03 1.15
N ASN A 196 1.97 -12.35 1.30
CA ASN A 196 3.06 -13.31 1.39
C ASN A 196 3.95 -13.32 0.13
N GLU A 197 3.35 -13.23 -1.06
CA GLU A 197 4.10 -13.14 -2.31
C GLU A 197 4.94 -11.85 -2.36
N LEU A 198 4.37 -10.71 -1.94
CA LEU A 198 5.05 -9.42 -1.99
C LEU A 198 6.06 -9.18 -0.86
N ALA A 199 5.90 -9.82 0.31
CA ALA A 199 6.74 -9.58 1.49
C ALA A 199 8.22 -9.91 1.24
N ALA A 200 8.49 -11.00 0.53
CA ALA A 200 9.85 -11.39 0.15
C ALA A 200 10.54 -10.33 -0.74
N TYR A 201 9.76 -9.64 -1.58
CA TYR A 201 10.27 -8.61 -2.47
C TYR A 201 10.36 -7.23 -1.81
N ALA A 202 9.45 -6.92 -0.89
CA ALA A 202 9.45 -5.64 -0.19
C ALA A 202 10.73 -5.41 0.63
N ALA A 203 11.29 -6.50 1.19
CA ALA A 203 12.47 -6.49 2.03
C ALA A 203 13.79 -6.80 1.27
N ARG A 204 13.73 -6.97 -0.06
CA ARG A 204 14.89 -7.46 -0.84
C ARG A 204 16.02 -6.44 -0.99
N ASP A 205 15.75 -5.16 -0.79
CA ASP A 205 16.73 -4.10 -0.97
C ASP A 205 16.49 -2.92 -0.03
N PHE A 206 17.57 -2.21 0.32
CA PHE A 206 17.57 -1.11 1.27
C PHE A 206 17.38 0.27 0.61
N ARG A 207 16.99 0.35 -0.68
CA ARG A 207 16.76 1.64 -1.33
C ARG A 207 15.63 2.38 -0.63
N SER A 208 15.78 3.70 -0.58
CA SER A 208 14.87 4.56 0.18
C SER A 208 14.73 4.07 1.62
N ILE A 209 15.81 3.66 2.29
CA ILE A 209 15.84 3.36 3.74
C ILE A 209 14.76 2.34 4.15
N GLY A 210 14.47 1.35 3.30
CA GLY A 210 13.47 0.31 3.60
C GLY A 210 12.01 0.75 3.50
N HIS A 211 11.69 1.93 2.97
CA HIS A 211 10.30 2.39 2.82
C HIS A 211 9.40 1.46 2.00
N LYS A 212 9.97 0.57 1.18
CA LYS A 212 9.21 -0.45 0.43
C LYS A 212 8.50 -1.45 1.36
N VAL A 213 9.15 -1.92 2.42
CA VAL A 213 8.52 -2.83 3.41
C VAL A 213 7.51 -2.10 4.29
N ILE A 214 7.78 -0.83 4.61
CA ILE A 214 6.83 0.05 5.31
C ILE A 214 5.56 0.21 4.46
N TYR A 215 5.71 0.44 3.15
CA TYR A 215 4.57 0.63 2.27
C TYR A 215 3.70 -0.62 2.21
N LEU A 216 4.26 -1.80 1.91
CA LEU A 216 3.50 -3.04 1.86
C LEU A 216 2.75 -3.29 3.19
N SER A 217 3.44 -3.12 4.32
CA SER A 217 2.88 -3.37 5.64
C SER A 217 1.73 -2.42 5.98
N ASN A 218 1.88 -1.13 5.71
CA ASN A 218 0.83 -0.14 5.98
C ASN A 218 -0.31 -0.21 4.96
N ALA A 219 -0.04 -0.55 3.71
CA ALA A 219 -1.07 -0.80 2.70
C ALA A 219 -1.96 -1.98 3.12
N GLN A 220 -1.36 -3.10 3.52
CA GLN A 220 -2.07 -4.28 4.06
C GLN A 220 -2.97 -3.91 5.24
N ARG A 221 -2.41 -3.28 6.29
CA ARG A 221 -3.17 -2.92 7.50
C ARG A 221 -4.28 -1.91 7.23
N THR A 222 -4.04 -0.97 6.30
CA THR A 222 -5.09 -0.05 5.87
C THR A 222 -6.20 -0.81 5.17
N LEU A 223 -5.89 -1.71 4.24
CA LEU A 223 -6.88 -2.55 3.54
C LEU A 223 -7.65 -3.49 4.48
N ASP A 224 -7.01 -4.02 5.53
CA ASP A 224 -7.71 -4.79 6.57
C ASP A 224 -8.71 -3.92 7.35
N THR A 225 -8.52 -2.60 7.38
CA THR A 225 -9.42 -1.63 8.00
C THR A 225 -10.51 -1.15 7.05
N ILE A 226 -10.15 -0.82 5.80
CA ILE A 226 -11.04 -0.16 4.84
C ILE A 226 -11.75 -1.14 3.90
N GLY A 227 -11.28 -2.38 3.80
CA GLY A 227 -11.79 -3.40 2.90
C GLY A 227 -10.85 -3.68 1.71
N TRP A 228 -10.76 -4.96 1.34
CA TRP A 228 -9.93 -5.45 0.23
C TRP A 228 -10.52 -5.20 -1.14
N GLU A 229 -11.78 -4.77 -1.23
CA GLU A 229 -12.41 -4.28 -2.46
C GLU A 229 -11.66 -3.10 -3.09
N TYR A 230 -10.86 -2.38 -2.31
CA TYR A 230 -10.02 -1.25 -2.76
C TYR A 230 -8.58 -1.65 -3.11
N ALA A 231 -8.23 -2.95 -3.05
CA ALA A 231 -6.84 -3.40 -3.10
C ALA A 231 -6.15 -3.24 -4.46
N GLU A 232 -6.89 -3.26 -5.57
CA GLU A 232 -6.29 -3.27 -6.93
C GLU A 232 -5.37 -2.06 -7.18
N PRO A 233 -5.85 -0.80 -7.10
CA PRO A 233 -4.99 0.36 -7.29
C PRO A 233 -3.88 0.46 -6.23
N VAL A 234 -4.14 -0.01 -5.00
CA VAL A 234 -3.17 0.03 -3.91
C VAL A 234 -2.02 -0.92 -4.19
N MET A 235 -2.29 -2.18 -4.55
CA MET A 235 -1.26 -3.19 -4.82
C MET A 235 -0.47 -2.90 -6.10
N ARG A 236 -1.11 -2.31 -7.11
CA ARG A 236 -0.43 -1.79 -8.31
C ARG A 236 0.57 -0.70 -7.93
N SER A 237 0.17 0.27 -7.10
CA SER A 237 1.07 1.31 -6.59
C SER A 237 2.20 0.74 -5.72
N VAL A 238 1.91 -0.27 -4.88
CA VAL A 238 2.91 -0.99 -4.08
C VAL A 238 3.98 -1.63 -4.98
N VAL A 239 3.59 -2.40 -6.00
CA VAL A 239 4.54 -3.03 -6.92
C VAL A 239 5.34 -2.01 -7.71
N TYR A 240 4.70 -0.92 -8.15
CA TYR A 240 5.38 0.19 -8.81
C TYR A 240 6.45 0.85 -7.92
N ALA A 241 6.17 1.00 -6.62
CA ALA A 241 7.11 1.49 -5.62
C ALA A 241 8.25 0.49 -5.34
N MET A 242 7.93 -0.81 -5.23
CA MET A 242 8.92 -1.88 -4.99
C MET A 242 9.97 -1.96 -6.10
N LEU A 243 9.55 -1.74 -7.34
CA LEU A 243 10.42 -1.77 -8.51
C LEU A 243 11.20 -0.47 -8.75
N ASN A 244 11.10 0.52 -7.84
CA ASN A 244 11.87 1.75 -7.98
C ASN A 244 13.38 1.50 -7.80
N HIS A 245 14.14 1.76 -8.88
CA HIS A 245 15.60 1.82 -8.93
C HIS A 245 16.09 3.08 -9.69
N ARG A 246 15.28 4.15 -9.71
CA ARG A 246 15.51 5.34 -10.55
C ARG A 246 16.93 5.91 -10.36
N GLY A 247 17.62 6.14 -11.47
CA GLY A 247 18.99 6.66 -11.48
C GLY A 247 20.08 5.59 -11.30
N GLN A 248 19.71 4.32 -11.22
CA GLN A 248 20.64 3.19 -11.11
C GLN A 248 20.38 2.17 -12.23
N PRO A 249 21.39 1.36 -12.61
CA PRO A 249 21.19 0.27 -13.57
C PRO A 249 20.22 -0.77 -13.00
N ASN A 250 19.68 -1.64 -13.88
CA ASN A 250 18.72 -2.67 -13.47
C ASN A 250 19.36 -3.58 -12.40
N PRO A 251 18.77 -3.71 -11.20
CA PRO A 251 19.37 -4.50 -10.13
C PRO A 251 19.36 -6.01 -10.37
N SER A 252 18.60 -6.53 -11.34
CA SER A 252 18.68 -7.96 -11.74
C SER A 252 20.02 -8.32 -12.41
N THR A 253 20.69 -7.34 -13.02
CA THR A 253 21.93 -7.55 -13.78
C THR A 253 23.12 -6.78 -13.23
N SER A 254 22.96 -6.14 -12.07
CA SER A 254 23.97 -5.29 -11.44
C SER A 254 24.21 -5.72 -10.00
N ASP A 255 25.43 -5.53 -9.50
CA ASP A 255 25.73 -5.62 -8.06
C ASP A 255 25.74 -4.21 -7.47
N LEU A 256 24.66 -3.84 -6.78
CA LEU A 256 24.51 -2.53 -6.15
C LEU A 256 24.45 -2.71 -4.63
N GLU A 257 25.06 -1.77 -3.93
CA GLU A 257 25.20 -1.79 -2.46
C GLU A 257 23.85 -2.02 -1.74
N ALA A 258 22.78 -1.40 -2.23
CA ALA A 258 21.46 -1.51 -1.62
C ALA A 258 20.82 -2.91 -1.73
N ASP A 259 21.24 -3.76 -2.68
CA ASP A 259 20.71 -5.14 -2.86
C ASP A 259 21.49 -6.17 -2.05
N ARG A 260 22.75 -5.89 -1.71
CA ARG A 260 23.67 -6.86 -1.09
C ARG A 260 23.12 -7.45 0.22
N PRO A 261 22.54 -6.68 1.16
CA PRO A 261 21.97 -7.25 2.38
C PRO A 261 20.85 -8.26 2.10
N GLY A 262 19.97 -7.96 1.15
CA GLY A 262 18.87 -8.86 0.78
C GLY A 262 19.35 -10.16 0.13
N ARG A 263 20.32 -10.07 -0.78
CA ARG A 263 20.95 -11.26 -1.39
C ARG A 263 21.67 -12.12 -0.36
N PHE A 264 22.42 -11.49 0.53
CA PHE A 264 23.08 -12.18 1.64
C PHE A 264 22.07 -12.89 2.56
N ASN A 265 20.94 -12.24 2.87
CA ASN A 265 19.88 -12.86 3.67
C ASN A 265 19.21 -14.06 2.97
N GLN A 266 19.10 -14.05 1.64
CA GLN A 266 18.58 -15.20 0.88
C GLN A 266 19.52 -16.42 0.98
N GLU A 267 20.83 -16.21 0.94
CA GLU A 267 21.82 -17.27 1.16
C GLU A 267 21.74 -17.78 2.61
N LEU A 268 21.71 -16.85 3.58
CA LEU A 268 21.70 -17.14 5.00
C LEU A 268 20.42 -17.86 5.47
N GLN A 269 19.30 -17.67 4.78
CA GLN A 269 18.05 -18.39 5.04
C GLN A 269 18.24 -19.92 5.03
N THR A 270 19.18 -20.43 4.24
CA THR A 270 19.47 -21.88 4.15
C THR A 270 20.07 -22.46 5.43
N GLU A 271 20.55 -21.61 6.35
CA GLU A 271 21.12 -21.99 7.64
C GLU A 271 20.08 -22.04 8.78
N LEU A 272 18.83 -21.65 8.52
CA LEU A 272 17.74 -21.73 9.50
C LEU A 272 17.42 -23.18 9.86
N LYS A 273 17.42 -23.48 11.14
CA LYS A 273 17.00 -24.79 11.67
C LYS A 273 15.52 -24.79 12.03
N ASP A 274 14.82 -25.85 11.65
CA ASP A 274 13.46 -26.10 12.11
C ASP A 274 13.43 -26.75 13.51
N PRO A 275 12.46 -26.37 14.38
CA PRO A 275 11.48 -25.30 14.20
C PRO A 275 12.10 -23.91 14.49
N TRP A 276 12.01 -22.99 13.52
CA TRP A 276 12.63 -21.66 13.59
C TRP A 276 11.89 -20.68 14.52
N GLN A 277 10.67 -20.99 14.96
CA GLN A 277 9.90 -20.07 15.81
C GLN A 277 10.52 -19.90 17.20
N GLY A 278 11.35 -20.86 17.63
CA GLY A 278 11.86 -20.93 18.99
C GLY A 278 10.73 -21.04 20.02
N LYS A 279 11.08 -21.35 21.27
CA LYS A 279 10.09 -21.41 22.38
C LYS A 279 10.64 -20.85 23.68
N ARG A 280 11.87 -20.32 23.67
CA ARG A 280 12.58 -19.84 24.85
C ARG A 280 12.63 -18.31 24.84
N PRO A 281 11.72 -17.61 25.53
CA PRO A 281 11.90 -16.20 25.83
C PRO A 281 13.24 -15.97 26.54
N ASP A 282 13.95 -14.91 26.18
CA ASP A 282 15.28 -14.60 26.69
C ASP A 282 15.56 -13.09 26.61
N ASP A 283 15.35 -12.38 27.72
CA ASP A 283 15.59 -10.92 27.81
C ASP A 283 17.09 -10.57 27.68
N GLY A 284 17.97 -11.50 28.06
CA GLY A 284 19.41 -11.36 27.90
C GLY A 284 19.79 -11.37 26.42
N ALA A 285 19.20 -12.27 25.63
CA ALA A 285 19.36 -12.30 24.18
C ALA A 285 18.82 -11.02 23.51
N ALA A 286 17.69 -10.48 23.99
CA ALA A 286 17.15 -9.22 23.49
C ALA A 286 18.13 -8.05 23.75
N THR A 287 18.66 -7.95 24.97
CA THR A 287 19.61 -6.91 25.37
C THR A 287 20.94 -7.02 24.60
N ASP A 288 21.46 -8.23 24.43
CA ASP A 288 22.67 -8.52 23.65
C ASP A 288 22.48 -8.14 22.17
N LEU A 289 21.30 -8.41 21.60
CA LEU A 289 20.95 -8.00 20.25
C LEU A 289 20.92 -6.47 20.12
N VAL A 290 20.31 -5.74 21.08
CA VAL A 290 20.35 -4.27 21.09
C VAL A 290 21.78 -3.75 21.05
N GLN A 291 22.64 -4.26 21.92
CA GLN A 291 24.04 -3.83 21.98
C GLN A 291 24.79 -4.14 20.68
N THR A 292 24.55 -5.31 20.10
CA THR A 292 25.17 -5.73 18.83
C THR A 292 24.78 -4.77 17.71
N LEU A 293 23.50 -4.40 17.60
CA LEU A 293 22.98 -3.57 16.51
C LEU A 293 23.48 -2.12 16.52
N HIS A 294 24.06 -1.63 17.61
CA HIS A 294 24.64 -0.28 17.66
C HIS A 294 25.92 -0.13 16.84
N ASP A 295 26.75 -1.18 16.79
CA ASP A 295 28.12 -1.08 16.26
C ASP A 295 28.44 -2.15 15.19
N CYS A 296 27.44 -2.89 14.70
CA CYS A 296 27.65 -3.94 13.70
C CYS A 296 27.38 -3.47 12.25
N ASP A 297 27.97 -4.18 11.30
CA ASP A 297 27.59 -4.07 9.89
C ASP A 297 26.30 -4.87 9.57
N PRO A 298 25.67 -4.67 8.40
CA PRO A 298 24.44 -5.38 8.05
C PRO A 298 24.56 -6.92 8.02
N GLN A 299 25.73 -7.48 7.69
CA GLN A 299 25.90 -8.94 7.64
C GLN A 299 25.98 -9.52 9.05
N ALA A 300 26.71 -8.86 9.94
CA ALA A 300 26.79 -9.22 11.35
C ALA A 300 25.41 -9.16 12.03
N ALA A 301 24.60 -8.14 11.72
CA ALA A 301 23.21 -8.06 12.20
C ALA A 301 22.39 -9.29 11.78
N SER A 302 22.39 -9.63 10.49
CA SER A 302 21.65 -10.79 9.98
C SER A 302 22.12 -12.12 10.56
N LYS A 303 23.45 -12.32 10.66
CA LYS A 303 24.04 -13.52 11.28
C LYS A 303 23.64 -13.66 12.73
N LYS A 304 23.62 -12.56 13.50
CA LYS A 304 23.21 -12.58 14.90
C LYS A 304 21.76 -13.02 15.05
N VAL A 305 20.84 -12.54 14.21
CA VAL A 305 19.43 -12.99 14.23
C VAL A 305 19.34 -14.50 13.98
N ILE A 306 20.06 -15.02 13.00
CA ILE A 306 20.05 -16.46 12.66
C ILE A 306 20.68 -17.31 13.78
N GLU A 307 21.73 -16.82 14.41
CA GLU A 307 22.33 -17.44 15.60
C GLU A 307 21.28 -17.60 16.71
N LEU A 308 20.56 -16.53 17.05
CA LEU A 308 19.53 -16.54 18.09
C LEU A 308 18.38 -17.50 17.75
N VAL A 309 17.90 -17.48 16.50
CA VAL A 309 16.89 -18.43 16.03
C VAL A 309 17.37 -19.87 16.19
N ASN A 310 18.60 -20.17 15.75
CA ASN A 310 19.18 -21.51 15.82
C ASN A 310 19.50 -21.97 17.26
N GLN A 311 19.58 -21.05 18.22
CA GLN A 311 19.66 -21.33 19.66
C GLN A 311 18.29 -21.55 20.31
N GLY A 312 17.21 -21.55 19.52
CA GLY A 312 15.84 -21.78 19.99
C GLY A 312 15.24 -20.60 20.76
N VAL A 313 15.86 -19.41 20.69
CA VAL A 313 15.30 -18.18 21.26
C VAL A 313 13.97 -17.89 20.59
N ALA A 314 12.96 -17.57 21.39
CA ALA A 314 11.64 -17.23 20.87
C ALA A 314 11.73 -15.97 20.01
N LEU A 315 11.03 -15.95 18.87
CA LEU A 315 10.99 -14.77 17.98
C LEU A 315 10.60 -13.48 18.70
N GLN A 316 9.77 -13.57 19.75
CA GLN A 316 9.40 -12.41 20.56
C GLN A 316 10.64 -11.68 21.09
N SER A 317 11.59 -12.38 21.72
CA SER A 317 12.80 -11.75 22.27
C SER A 317 13.72 -11.17 21.20
N ILE A 318 13.76 -11.78 20.01
CA ILE A 318 14.48 -11.24 18.86
C ILE A 318 13.83 -9.93 18.40
N TRP A 319 12.50 -9.92 18.28
CA TRP A 319 11.74 -8.71 17.93
C TRP A 319 11.86 -7.62 18.99
N ASP A 320 11.87 -7.97 20.28
CA ASP A 320 12.10 -7.03 21.37
C ASP A 320 13.46 -6.36 21.24
N GLY A 321 14.51 -7.12 20.90
CA GLY A 321 15.84 -6.57 20.63
C GLY A 321 15.88 -5.66 19.40
N LEU A 322 15.24 -6.05 18.29
CA LEU A 322 15.13 -5.22 17.09
C LEU A 322 14.38 -3.90 17.36
N PHE A 323 13.24 -3.97 18.07
CA PHE A 323 12.44 -2.79 18.41
C PHE A 323 13.14 -1.91 19.46
N GLY A 324 13.83 -2.51 20.43
CA GLY A 324 14.64 -1.78 21.39
C GLY A 324 15.74 -0.96 20.71
N ALA A 325 16.50 -1.59 19.80
CA ALA A 325 17.55 -0.91 19.04
C ALA A 325 16.99 0.22 18.16
N ALA A 326 15.87 -0.02 17.48
CA ALA A 326 15.19 1.00 16.67
C ALA A 326 14.67 2.16 17.54
N GLY A 327 14.12 1.86 18.72
CA GLY A 327 13.66 2.86 19.68
C GLY A 327 14.81 3.73 20.19
N GLU A 328 15.94 3.14 20.57
CA GLU A 328 17.13 3.89 20.97
C GLU A 328 17.66 4.78 19.84
N LEU A 329 17.70 4.28 18.60
CA LEU A 329 18.14 5.05 17.44
C LEU A 329 17.25 6.29 17.24
N LEU A 330 15.92 6.13 17.34
CA LEU A 330 14.96 7.23 17.23
C LEU A 330 15.16 8.27 18.35
N MET A 331 15.40 7.82 19.58
CA MET A 331 15.67 8.73 20.71
C MET A 331 16.98 9.51 20.55
N ARG A 332 18.03 8.88 20.00
CA ARG A 332 19.34 9.52 19.79
C ARG A 332 19.35 10.47 18.60
N LYS A 333 18.55 10.18 17.57
CA LYS A 333 18.44 11.01 16.35
C LYS A 333 16.97 11.30 16.04
N PRO A 334 16.32 12.17 16.84
CA PRO A 334 14.95 12.59 16.57
C PRO A 334 14.89 13.28 15.19
N GLY A 335 14.06 12.75 14.29
CA GLY A 335 13.90 13.29 12.93
C GLY A 335 14.54 12.50 11.79
N ILE A 336 15.12 11.32 12.06
CA ILE A 336 15.32 10.33 10.98
C ILE A 336 13.94 9.85 10.54
N VAL A 337 13.48 10.36 9.39
CA VAL A 337 12.26 9.95 8.67
C VAL A 337 12.63 9.71 7.21
#